data_AF-A0A0G0VE11-F1
#
_entry.id   AF-A0A0G0VE11-F1
#
_cell.length_a   1.000
_cell.length_b   1.000
_cell.length_c   1.000
_cell.angle_alpha   90.00
_cell.angle_beta   90.00
_cell.angle_gamma   90.00
#
_symmetry.space_group_name_H-M   'P 1'
#
loop_
_entity.id
_entity.type
_entity.pdbx_description
1 polymer ?
#
loop_
_entity_poly.entity_id
_entity_poly.type
_entity_poly.pdbx_seq_one_letter_code
_entity_poly.pdbx_strand_id
1 'polypeptide(L)' 'RDIPATTIPVGIQIGGNIFIKSSQTDLIADAKKKGYQVEIV' A
#
# COMPACT_ATOMS: atom_id res chain seq x y z
N ARG A 1 -17.50 -5.14 -8.55
CA ARG A 1 -16.90 -5.92 -7.44
C ARG A 1 -15.46 -5.48 -7.36
N ASP A 2 -15.05 -4.90 -6.24
CA ASP A 2 -13.66 -4.48 -6.06
C ASP A 2 -12.77 -5.70 -5.89
N ILE A 3 -11.59 -5.66 -6.50
CA ILE A 3 -10.56 -6.68 -6.34
C ILE A 3 -9.61 -6.20 -5.25
N PRO A 4 -9.46 -6.93 -4.13
CA PRO A 4 -8.58 -6.52 -3.06
C PRO A 4 -7.12 -6.50 -3.56
N ALA A 5 -6.50 -5.33 -3.51
CA ALA A 5 -5.06 -5.20 -3.71
C ALA A 5 -4.33 -5.64 -2.44
N THR A 6 -3.41 -6.60 -2.58
CA THR A 6 -2.59 -7.13 -1.48
C THR A 6 -1.12 -6.75 -1.61
N THR A 7 -0.69 -6.26 -2.77
CA THR A 7 0.70 -5.88 -3.04
C THR A 7 0.79 -4.62 -3.89
N ILE A 8 1.84 -3.82 -3.66
CA ILE A 8 2.25 -2.71 -4.52
C ILE A 8 3.14 -3.27 -5.64
N PRO A 9 2.77 -3.12 -6.93
CA PRO A 9 3.60 -3.58 -8.03
C PRO A 9 5.01 -2.98 -8.00
N VAL A 10 6.01 -3.82 -8.22
CA VAL A 10 7.40 -3.36 -8.39
C VAL A 10 7.55 -2.64 -9.74
N GLY A 11 8.48 -1.68 -9.82
CA GLY A 11 8.73 -0.90 -11.04
C GLY A 11 7.99 0.44 -11.11
N ILE A 12 7.18 0.77 -10.10
CA ILE A 12 6.60 2.10 -9.92
C ILE A 12 7.33 2.79 -8.78
N GLN A 13 7.97 3.92 -9.07
CA GLN A 13 8.54 4.79 -8.04
C GLN A 13 7.44 5.69 -7.49
N ILE A 14 7.15 5.57 -6.20
CA ILE A 14 6.21 6.45 -5.50
C ILE A 14 7.05 7.47 -4.72
N GLY A 15 6.94 8.75 -5.11
CA GLY A 15 7.67 9.86 -4.48
C GLY A 15 6.93 10.53 -3.32
N GLY A 16 5.80 9.99 -2.86
CA GLY A 16 4.94 10.59 -1.83
C GLY A 16 4.24 9.55 -0.95
N ASN A 17 3.21 9.99 -0.23
CA ASN A 17 2.49 9.15 0.73
C ASN A 17 1.46 8.24 0.05
N ILE A 18 1.34 7.02 0.56
CA ILE A 18 0.34 6.05 0.11
C ILE A 18 -0.80 6.02 1.11
N PHE A 19 -2.00 6.37 0.66
CA PHE A 19 -3.21 6.32 1.47
C PHE A 19 -3.86 4.94 1.34
N ILE A 20 -3.95 4.21 2.44
CA ILE A 20 -4.50 2.85 2.46
C ILE A 20 -5.60 2.77 3.51
N LYS A 21 -6.72 2.12 3.19
CA LYS A 21 -7.79 1.92 4.17
C LYS A 21 -7.31 1.01 5.29
N SER A 22 -7.72 1.30 6.52
CA SER A 22 -7.39 0.49 7.70
C SER A 22 -7.71 -1.01 7.57
N SER A 23 -8.72 -1.38 6.77
CA SER A 23 -9.10 -2.77 6.52
C SER A 23 -8.17 -3.54 5.58
N GLN A 24 -7.28 -2.86 4.85
CA GLN A 24 -6.39 -3.49 3.85
C GLN A 24 -5.05 -3.90 4.48
N THR A 25 -5.11 -4.80 5.46
CA THR A 25 -3.96 -5.21 6.29
C THR A 25 -2.77 -5.71 5.48
N ASP A 26 -3.02 -6.52 4.44
CA ASP A 26 -1.97 -7.11 3.61
C ASP A 26 -1.23 -6.04 2.80
N LEU A 27 -1.97 -5.09 2.24
CA LEU A 27 -1.40 -4.00 1.46
C LEU A 27 -0.59 -3.05 2.34
N ILE A 28 -1.05 -2.77 3.57
CA ILE A 28 -0.30 -2.00 4.56
C ILE A 28 1.03 -2.69 4.89
N ALA A 29 1.01 -4.02 5.09
CA ALA A 29 2.20 -4.80 5.40
C ALA A 29 3.20 -4.80 4.23
N ASP A 30 2.73 -5.01 3.00
CA ASP A 30 3.57 -4.97 1.80
C ASP A 30 4.19 -3.58 1.57
N ALA A 31 3.40 -2.52 1.78
CA ALA A 31 3.87 -1.14 1.63
C ALA A 31 4.98 -0.79 2.64
N LYS A 32 4.79 -1.16 3.91
CA LYS A 32 5.81 -0.99 4.96
C LYS A 32 7.07 -1.80 4.67
N LYS A 33 6.93 -3.05 4.21
CA LYS A 33 8.06 -3.92 3.85
C LYS A 33 8.91 -3.32 2.73
N LYS A 34 8.29 -2.59 1.81
CA LYS A 34 8.97 -1.91 0.69
C LYS A 34 9.50 -0.51 1.05
N GLY A 35 9.30 -0.05 2.29
CA GLY A 35 9.82 1.22 2.78
C GLY A 35 9.00 2.44 2.36
N TYR A 36 7.76 2.25 1.91
CA TYR A 36 6.90 3.39 1.59
C TYR A 36 6.35 4.06 2.85
N GLN A 37 6.14 5.37 2.74
CA GLN A 37 5.40 6.13 3.75
C GLN A 37 3.90 5.89 3.57
N VAL A 38 3.27 5.28 4.56
CA VAL A 38 1.86 4.89 4.52
C VAL A 38 1.05 5.77 5.47
N GLU A 39 -0.01 6.38 4.96
CA GLU A 39 -1.06 7.02 5.74
C GLU A 39 -2.30 6.15 5.74
N ILE A 40 -2.83 5.85 6.92
CA ILE A 40 -4.02 5.02 7.06
C ILE A 40 -5.24 5.94 7.12
N VAL A 41 -6.23 5.66 6.27
CA VAL A 41 -7.49 6.43 6.16
C VAL A 41 -8.74 5.58 6.39
#